data_AF-A0A8J8C532-F1
#
_entry.id   AF-A0A8J8C532-F1
#
_cell.length_a   1.000
_cell.length_b   1.000
_cell.length_c   1.000
_cell.angle_alpha   90.00
_cell.angle_beta   90.00
_cell.angle_gamma   90.00
#
_symmetry.space_group_name_H-M   'P 1'
#
loop_
_entity.id
_entity.type
_entity.pdbx_description
1 polymer ?
#
loop_
_entity_poly.entity_id
_entity_poly.type
_entity_poly.pdbx_seq_one_letter_code
_entity_poly.pdbx_strand_id
1 'polypeptide(L)'
;MPPSTVETAPERSGDPLFGVVTGIYLALLATPLAAFAAVRAGMSGSGVLYGVVLVTLTVVTGLGWLATARAAGVDARLGASAARWLPGIAPAALVLLGFASLAATGIAGLLAFFFGMFAMILGFVLGVMARTRYAVAATDGVDPDCEFTAGWPERARRRVLAVAGVLLAVTAAGFVAGLATNRVWLQTASQILFPLGIVFATAGEERTYVASSVGVEQRMPVARRLFPWDDFTGYTRTDDAIVLHRPRRIDFRFALADLDDPDAVERALGARLSPS
;
A
#
# COMPACT_ATOMS: atom_id res chain seq x y z
N MET A 1 -45.99 22.89 -10.91
CA MET A 1 -44.70 22.21 -11.15
C MET A 1 -44.87 20.75 -10.80
N PRO A 2 -44.69 19.82 -11.74
CA PRO A 2 -44.65 18.40 -11.40
C PRO A 2 -43.35 18.08 -10.64
N PRO A 3 -43.37 17.11 -9.70
CA PRO A 3 -42.16 16.68 -9.03
C PRO A 3 -41.22 16.04 -10.05
N SER A 4 -40.02 16.60 -10.17
CA SER A 4 -38.91 15.99 -10.90
C SER A 4 -38.57 14.67 -10.21
N THR A 5 -38.91 13.56 -10.86
CA THR A 5 -38.35 12.25 -10.56
C THR A 5 -36.83 12.36 -10.69
N VAL A 6 -36.13 12.38 -9.56
CA VAL A 6 -34.69 12.15 -9.52
C VAL A 6 -34.51 10.73 -10.02
N GLU A 7 -34.12 10.60 -11.28
CA GLU A 7 -33.64 9.36 -11.85
C GLU A 7 -32.35 9.03 -11.11
N THR A 8 -32.46 8.23 -10.04
CA THR A 8 -31.31 7.63 -9.39
C THR A 8 -30.69 6.69 -10.41
N ALA A 9 -29.69 7.20 -11.14
CA ALA A 9 -28.82 6.36 -11.94
C ALA A 9 -28.37 5.19 -11.05
N PRO A 10 -28.39 3.94 -11.55
CA PRO A 10 -27.98 2.80 -10.74
C PRO A 10 -26.56 3.08 -10.25
N GLU A 11 -26.38 3.14 -8.93
CA GLU A 11 -25.06 3.20 -8.31
C GLU A 11 -24.22 2.10 -8.96
N ARG A 12 -23.18 2.48 -9.72
CA ARG A 12 -22.21 1.51 -10.22
C ARG A 12 -21.56 0.91 -8.98
N SER A 13 -22.00 -0.29 -8.62
CA SER A 13 -21.67 -1.00 -7.39
C SER A 13 -20.24 -1.55 -7.34
N GLY A 14 -19.28 -0.89 -8.00
CA GLY A 14 -17.89 -1.30 -8.01
C GLY A 14 -16.96 -0.22 -8.57
N ASP A 15 -15.80 -0.07 -7.93
CA ASP A 15 -14.71 0.78 -8.43
C ASP A 15 -14.00 0.07 -9.61
N PRO A 16 -14.16 0.57 -10.85
CA PRO A 16 -13.56 -0.04 -12.04
C PRO A 16 -12.05 -0.19 -11.91
N LEU A 17 -11.36 0.78 -11.31
CA LEU A 17 -9.92 0.75 -11.21
C LEU A 17 -9.44 -0.45 -10.36
N PHE A 18 -10.18 -0.83 -9.31
CA PHE A 18 -9.85 -2.05 -8.56
C PHE A 18 -9.87 -3.27 -9.43
N GLY A 19 -10.93 -3.39 -10.24
CA GLY A 19 -11.21 -4.60 -10.98
C GLY A 19 -10.15 -4.80 -12.04
N VAL A 20 -9.71 -3.71 -12.68
CA VAL A 20 -8.63 -3.75 -13.67
C VAL A 20 -7.33 -4.16 -12.98
N VAL A 21 -6.96 -3.52 -11.86
CA VAL A 21 -5.69 -3.82 -11.18
C VAL A 21 -5.68 -5.25 -10.64
N THR A 22 -6.81 -5.72 -10.10
CA THR A 22 -6.98 -7.10 -9.62
C THR A 22 -6.90 -8.09 -10.78
N GLY A 23 -7.54 -7.78 -11.90
CA GLY A 23 -7.46 -8.58 -13.12
C GLY A 23 -6.03 -8.71 -13.64
N ILE A 24 -5.31 -7.59 -13.77
CA ILE A 24 -3.91 -7.58 -14.22
C ILE A 24 -3.04 -8.36 -13.24
N TYR A 25 -3.23 -8.18 -11.93
CA TYR A 25 -2.51 -8.94 -10.90
C TYR A 25 -2.69 -10.45 -11.09
N LEU A 26 -3.92 -10.93 -11.23
CA LEU A 26 -4.21 -12.36 -11.44
C LEU A 26 -3.64 -12.86 -12.77
N ALA A 27 -3.71 -12.03 -13.81
CA ALA A 27 -3.21 -12.35 -15.14
C ALA A 27 -1.68 -12.52 -15.15
N LEU A 28 -0.96 -11.66 -14.42
CA LEU A 28 0.48 -11.79 -14.24
C LEU A 28 0.86 -13.09 -13.52
N LEU A 29 0.09 -13.51 -12.52
CA LEU A 29 0.33 -14.78 -11.83
C LEU A 29 -0.01 -16.00 -12.70
N ALA A 30 -1.08 -15.94 -13.49
CA ALA A 30 -1.54 -17.04 -14.33
C ALA A 30 -0.67 -17.27 -15.57
N THR A 31 -0.12 -16.20 -16.16
CA THR A 31 0.63 -16.28 -17.41
C THR A 31 1.85 -17.23 -17.38
N PRO A 32 2.77 -17.18 -16.40
CA PRO A 32 3.89 -18.11 -16.37
C PRO A 32 3.44 -19.57 -16.19
N LEU A 33 2.34 -19.82 -15.48
CA LEU A 33 1.75 -21.15 -15.33
C LEU A 33 1.18 -21.65 -16.66
N ALA A 34 0.46 -20.79 -17.39
CA ALA A 34 -0.09 -21.11 -18.71
C ALA A 34 1.02 -21.36 -19.74
N ALA A 35 2.05 -20.53 -19.76
CA ALA A 35 3.23 -20.71 -20.62
C ALA A 35 3.95 -22.03 -20.30
N PHE A 36 4.17 -22.34 -19.02
CA PHE A 36 4.77 -23.61 -18.60
C PHE A 36 3.92 -24.81 -19.02
N ALA A 37 2.60 -24.77 -18.81
CA ALA A 37 1.68 -25.81 -19.25
C ALA A 37 1.72 -26.01 -20.77
N ALA A 38 1.79 -24.91 -21.54
CA ALA A 38 1.88 -24.98 -22.99
C ALA A 38 3.17 -25.69 -23.46
N VAL A 39 4.32 -25.32 -22.89
CA VAL A 39 5.59 -25.98 -23.16
C VAL A 39 5.54 -27.47 -22.80
N ARG A 40 4.94 -27.82 -21.66
CA ARG A 40 4.78 -29.23 -21.23
C ARG A 40 3.87 -30.03 -22.15
N ALA A 41 2.92 -29.38 -22.81
CA ALA A 41 2.06 -29.98 -23.84
C ALA A 41 2.73 -30.06 -25.23
N GLY A 42 4.02 -29.70 -25.35
CA GLY A 42 4.77 -29.76 -26.60
C GLY A 42 4.65 -28.51 -27.48
N MET A 43 4.00 -27.45 -26.99
CA MET A 43 3.88 -26.17 -27.72
C MET A 43 5.10 -25.30 -27.42
N SER A 44 6.12 -25.37 -28.26
CA SER A 44 7.38 -24.60 -28.11
C SER A 44 7.54 -23.47 -29.14
N GLY A 45 6.65 -23.36 -30.11
CA GLY A 45 6.69 -22.30 -31.12
C GLY A 45 6.53 -20.92 -30.49
N SER A 46 7.42 -19.98 -30.81
CA SER A 46 7.42 -18.62 -30.26
C SER A 46 6.09 -17.89 -30.47
N GLY A 47 5.46 -18.03 -31.65
CA GLY A 47 4.15 -17.47 -31.94
C GLY A 47 3.03 -18.07 -31.08
N VAL A 48 3.10 -19.38 -30.78
CA VAL A 48 2.12 -20.04 -29.91
C VAL A 48 2.27 -19.55 -28.48
N LEU A 49 3.50 -19.49 -27.95
CA LEU A 49 3.75 -18.99 -26.60
C LEU A 49 3.36 -17.52 -26.44
N TYR A 50 3.61 -16.69 -27.45
CA TYR A 50 3.14 -15.32 -27.48
C TYR A 50 1.60 -15.24 -27.45
N GLY A 51 0.92 -16.07 -28.26
CA GLY A 51 -0.53 -16.20 -28.24
C GLY A 51 -1.07 -16.63 -26.87
N VAL A 52 -0.43 -17.60 -26.21
CA VAL A 52 -0.79 -18.05 -24.85
C VAL A 52 -0.68 -16.90 -23.85
N VAL A 53 0.42 -16.12 -23.91
CA VAL A 53 0.61 -14.95 -23.05
C VAL A 53 -0.51 -13.93 -23.26
N LEU A 54 -0.78 -13.54 -24.51
CA LEU A 54 -1.83 -12.56 -24.82
C LEU A 54 -3.21 -13.02 -24.38
N VAL A 55 -3.60 -14.25 -24.73
CA VAL A 55 -4.91 -14.81 -24.36
C VAL A 55 -5.05 -14.89 -22.85
N THR A 56 -4.02 -15.36 -22.14
CA THR A 56 -4.05 -15.44 -20.67
C THR A 56 -4.18 -14.05 -20.06
N LEU A 57 -3.41 -13.07 -20.53
CA LEU A 57 -3.48 -11.70 -20.05
C LEU A 57 -4.89 -11.10 -20.23
N THR A 58 -5.45 -11.22 -21.43
CA THR A 58 -6.78 -10.68 -21.74
C THR A 58 -7.89 -11.38 -20.95
N VAL A 59 -7.94 -12.72 -21.01
CA VAL A 59 -9.02 -13.50 -20.40
C VAL A 59 -9.00 -13.38 -18.89
N VAL A 60 -7.83 -13.55 -18.25
CA VAL A 60 -7.73 -13.51 -16.79
C VAL A 60 -7.95 -12.10 -16.25
N THR A 61 -7.52 -11.06 -16.98
CA THR A 61 -7.84 -9.68 -16.60
C THR A 61 -9.35 -9.43 -16.62
N GLY A 62 -10.04 -9.85 -17.69
CA GLY A 62 -11.49 -9.73 -17.80
C GLY A 62 -12.23 -10.52 -16.71
N LEU A 63 -11.78 -11.74 -16.42
CA LEU A 63 -12.37 -12.56 -15.35
C LEU A 63 -12.15 -11.97 -13.96
N GLY A 64 -10.96 -11.44 -13.67
CA GLY A 64 -10.66 -10.77 -12.40
C GLY A 64 -11.48 -9.49 -12.19
N TRP A 65 -11.65 -8.70 -13.26
CA TRP A 65 -12.58 -7.57 -13.25
C TRP A 65 -14.01 -8.02 -12.96
N LEU A 66 -14.50 -9.04 -13.68
CA LEU A 66 -15.87 -9.51 -13.53
C LEU A 66 -16.13 -10.09 -12.13
N ALA A 67 -15.15 -10.81 -11.57
CA ALA A 67 -15.22 -11.35 -10.23
C ALA A 67 -15.32 -10.25 -9.17
N THR A 68 -14.49 -9.19 -9.28
CA THR A 68 -14.54 -8.05 -8.36
C THR A 68 -15.81 -7.23 -8.50
N ALA A 69 -16.31 -7.04 -9.73
CA ALA A 69 -17.57 -6.35 -9.99
C ALA A 69 -18.79 -7.08 -9.38
N ARG A 70 -18.73 -8.41 -9.24
CA ARG A 70 -19.79 -9.20 -8.61
C ARG A 70 -19.66 -9.33 -7.09
N ALA A 71 -18.50 -9.01 -6.54
CA ALA A 71 -18.20 -9.23 -5.13
C ALA A 71 -18.14 -7.90 -4.36
N ALA A 72 -19.30 -7.26 -4.21
CA ALA A 72 -19.43 -5.98 -3.51
C ALA A 72 -18.82 -6.05 -2.09
N GLY A 73 -18.00 -5.05 -1.75
CA GLY A 73 -17.39 -4.89 -0.43
C GLY A 73 -16.21 -5.83 -0.12
N VAL A 74 -15.77 -6.68 -1.06
CA VAL A 74 -14.56 -7.52 -0.86
C VAL A 74 -13.32 -6.67 -0.63
N ASP A 75 -13.23 -5.53 -1.30
CA ASP A 75 -12.16 -4.55 -1.16
C ASP A 75 -12.10 -3.92 0.25
N ALA A 76 -13.24 -3.49 0.79
CA ALA A 76 -13.32 -2.96 2.15
C ALA A 76 -13.02 -4.03 3.20
N ARG A 77 -13.55 -5.25 3.03
CA ARG A 77 -13.27 -6.40 3.92
C ARG A 77 -11.79 -6.78 3.90
N LEU A 78 -11.18 -6.82 2.71
CA LEU A 78 -9.75 -7.06 2.57
C LEU A 78 -8.96 -5.98 3.32
N GLY A 79 -9.34 -4.71 3.12
CA GLY A 79 -8.73 -3.54 3.74
C GLY A 79 -8.76 -3.53 5.27
N ALA A 80 -9.82 -4.06 5.89
CA ALA A 80 -9.96 -4.19 7.34
C ALA A 80 -8.94 -5.16 7.96
N SER A 81 -8.46 -6.13 7.18
CA SER A 81 -7.63 -7.23 7.69
C SER A 81 -6.13 -7.02 7.43
N ALA A 82 -5.28 -7.75 8.16
CA ALA A 82 -3.86 -7.87 7.85
C ALA A 82 -3.61 -8.59 6.51
N ALA A 83 -4.59 -9.38 6.04
CA ALA A 83 -4.51 -10.14 4.79
C ALA A 83 -4.45 -9.26 3.53
N ARG A 84 -4.73 -7.95 3.64
CA ARG A 84 -4.55 -6.98 2.54
C ARG A 84 -3.15 -6.97 1.92
N TRP A 85 -2.14 -7.44 2.65
CA TRP A 85 -0.76 -7.51 2.15
C TRP A 85 -0.41 -8.87 1.55
N LEU A 86 -1.27 -9.89 1.67
CA LEU A 86 -1.04 -11.19 1.05
C LEU A 86 -0.85 -11.08 -0.47
N PRO A 87 -1.63 -10.27 -1.22
CA PRO A 87 -1.39 -10.12 -2.65
C PRO A 87 0.02 -9.60 -2.98
N GLY A 88 0.59 -8.75 -2.12
CA GLY A 88 1.95 -8.23 -2.27
C GLY A 88 3.04 -9.22 -1.84
N ILE A 89 2.74 -10.20 -0.98
CA ILE A 89 3.75 -11.16 -0.47
C ILE A 89 3.70 -12.48 -1.23
N ALA A 90 2.51 -12.97 -1.58
CA ALA A 90 2.31 -14.26 -2.24
C ALA A 90 3.13 -14.47 -3.53
N PRO A 91 3.33 -13.45 -4.40
CA PRO A 91 4.14 -13.59 -5.61
C PRO A 91 5.64 -13.82 -5.34
N ALA A 92 6.13 -13.64 -4.10
CA ALA A 92 7.53 -13.88 -3.76
C ALA A 92 7.97 -15.32 -4.06
N ALA A 93 7.10 -16.30 -3.83
CA ALA A 93 7.39 -17.70 -4.19
C ALA A 93 7.61 -17.86 -5.70
N LEU A 94 6.79 -17.20 -6.53
CA LEU A 94 6.92 -17.24 -7.99
C LEU A 94 8.21 -16.56 -8.46
N VAL A 95 8.59 -15.43 -7.84
CA VAL A 95 9.87 -14.75 -8.10
C VAL A 95 11.05 -15.66 -7.78
N LEU A 96 11.07 -16.24 -6.57
CA LEU A 96 12.18 -17.08 -6.10
C LEU A 96 12.30 -18.37 -6.94
N LEU A 97 11.17 -19.03 -7.23
CA LEU A 97 11.15 -20.24 -8.05
C LEU A 97 11.51 -19.94 -9.51
N GLY A 98 11.00 -18.84 -10.08
CA GLY A 98 11.33 -18.41 -11.43
C GLY A 98 12.82 -18.11 -11.58
N PHE A 99 13.41 -17.42 -10.60
CA PHE A 99 14.85 -17.15 -10.57
C PHE A 99 15.68 -18.43 -10.43
N ALA A 100 15.35 -19.29 -9.46
CA ALA A 100 16.09 -20.52 -9.19
C ALA A 100 16.04 -21.52 -10.36
N SER A 101 14.93 -21.51 -11.12
CA SER A 101 14.71 -22.42 -12.25
C SER A 101 15.09 -21.84 -13.61
N LEU A 102 15.68 -20.64 -13.66
CA LEU A 102 15.93 -19.92 -14.92
C LEU A 102 16.79 -20.73 -15.90
N ALA A 103 17.82 -21.40 -15.41
CA ALA A 103 18.70 -22.25 -16.22
C ALA A 103 17.98 -23.51 -16.77
N ALA A 104 16.98 -24.03 -16.06
CA ALA A 104 16.29 -25.26 -16.41
C ALA A 104 15.05 -25.03 -17.29
N THR A 105 14.39 -23.88 -17.13
CA THR A 105 13.06 -23.62 -17.72
C THR A 105 13.08 -22.52 -18.78
N GLY A 106 14.21 -21.83 -18.96
CA GLY A 106 14.41 -20.80 -19.98
C GLY A 106 13.35 -19.69 -19.88
N ILE A 107 12.58 -19.51 -20.95
CA ILE A 107 11.56 -18.45 -21.07
C ILE A 107 10.50 -18.57 -19.96
N ALA A 108 10.10 -19.78 -19.55
CA ALA A 108 9.08 -19.94 -18.52
C ALA A 108 9.57 -19.43 -17.15
N GLY A 109 10.83 -19.72 -16.78
CA GLY A 109 11.45 -19.19 -15.57
C GLY A 109 11.63 -17.66 -15.61
N LEU A 110 12.01 -17.14 -16.78
CA LEU A 110 12.12 -15.69 -17.01
C LEU A 110 10.75 -14.99 -16.82
N LEU A 111 9.70 -15.53 -17.42
CA LEU A 111 8.33 -15.00 -17.27
C LEU A 111 7.87 -15.09 -15.81
N ALA A 112 8.11 -16.21 -15.13
CA ALA A 112 7.77 -16.37 -13.71
C ALA A 112 8.46 -15.31 -12.83
N PHE A 113 9.75 -15.07 -13.07
CA PHE A 113 10.51 -14.05 -12.33
C PHE A 113 9.94 -12.64 -12.54
N PHE A 114 9.85 -12.18 -13.80
CA PHE A 114 9.41 -10.81 -14.09
C PHE A 114 7.94 -10.59 -13.76
N PHE A 115 7.06 -11.52 -14.13
CA PHE A 115 5.63 -11.37 -13.87
C PHE A 115 5.33 -11.50 -12.38
N GLY A 116 6.06 -12.36 -11.65
CA GLY A 116 6.02 -12.42 -10.20
C GLY A 116 6.41 -11.09 -9.56
N MET A 117 7.46 -10.42 -10.06
CA MET A 117 7.90 -9.12 -9.55
C MET A 117 6.85 -8.02 -9.81
N PHE A 118 6.28 -7.95 -11.02
CA PHE A 118 5.20 -7.01 -11.31
C PHE A 118 3.94 -7.30 -10.49
N ALA A 119 3.58 -8.57 -10.33
CA ALA A 119 2.46 -8.98 -9.48
C ALA A 119 2.69 -8.59 -8.02
N MET A 120 3.92 -8.70 -7.53
CA MET A 120 4.30 -8.25 -6.19
C MET A 120 3.99 -6.75 -5.99
N ILE A 121 4.45 -5.91 -6.94
CA ILE A 121 4.21 -4.46 -6.91
C ILE A 121 2.70 -4.16 -6.95
N LEU A 122 1.97 -4.75 -7.90
CA LEU A 122 0.51 -4.56 -7.98
C LEU A 122 -0.21 -5.08 -6.73
N GLY A 123 0.28 -6.15 -6.11
CA GLY A 123 -0.25 -6.67 -4.87
C GLY A 123 -0.13 -5.68 -3.70
N PHE A 124 0.98 -4.96 -3.60
CA PHE A 124 1.12 -3.86 -2.63
C PHE A 124 0.18 -2.70 -2.94
N VAL A 125 0.04 -2.34 -4.23
CA VAL A 125 -0.93 -1.32 -4.67
C VAL A 125 -2.35 -1.73 -4.28
N LEU A 126 -2.76 -2.98 -4.52
CA LEU A 126 -4.05 -3.52 -4.10
C LEU A 126 -4.24 -3.43 -2.60
N GLY A 127 -3.21 -3.72 -1.80
CA GLY A 127 -3.25 -3.55 -0.34
C GLY A 127 -3.50 -2.10 0.10
N VAL A 128 -2.88 -1.13 -0.57
CA VAL A 128 -3.09 0.30 -0.33
C VAL A 128 -4.50 0.74 -0.75
N MET A 129 -4.96 0.30 -1.92
CA MET A 129 -6.31 0.58 -2.43
C MET A 129 -7.37 -0.01 -1.49
N ALA A 130 -7.25 -1.28 -1.12
CA ALA A 130 -8.16 -1.96 -0.19
C ALA A 130 -8.23 -1.23 1.16
N ARG A 131 -7.08 -0.83 1.71
CA ARG A 131 -7.02 -0.05 2.95
C ARG A 131 -7.69 1.32 2.82
N THR A 132 -7.47 2.00 1.71
CA THR A 132 -8.09 3.31 1.43
C THR A 132 -9.60 3.19 1.38
N ARG A 133 -10.12 2.14 0.72
CA ARG A 133 -11.56 1.89 0.64
C ARG A 133 -12.19 1.47 1.95
N TYR A 134 -11.47 0.68 2.75
CA TYR A 134 -11.90 0.43 4.12
C TYR A 134 -12.04 1.73 4.90
N ALA A 135 -11.06 2.65 4.80
CA ALA A 135 -11.15 3.94 5.47
C ALA A 135 -12.37 4.74 5.00
N VAL A 136 -12.59 4.84 3.67
CA VAL A 136 -13.76 5.54 3.10
C VAL A 136 -15.07 4.91 3.56
N ALA A 137 -15.20 3.58 3.47
CA ALA A 137 -16.43 2.90 3.86
C ALA A 137 -16.71 2.99 5.38
N ALA A 138 -15.65 3.08 6.21
CA ALA A 138 -15.80 3.22 7.65
C ALA A 138 -16.09 4.66 8.10
N THR A 139 -15.76 5.66 7.28
CA THR A 139 -16.04 7.08 7.56
C THR A 139 -17.23 7.63 6.76
N ASP A 140 -17.86 6.81 5.92
CA ASP A 140 -19.04 7.20 5.15
C ASP A 140 -20.22 7.53 6.06
N GLY A 141 -20.80 8.72 5.89
CA GLY A 141 -21.88 9.24 6.75
C GLY A 141 -21.47 9.60 8.18
N VAL A 142 -20.18 9.63 8.51
CA VAL A 142 -19.68 10.05 9.83
C VAL A 142 -19.25 11.50 9.78
N ASP A 143 -19.85 12.34 10.63
CA ASP A 143 -19.45 13.74 10.74
C ASP A 143 -18.06 13.89 11.37
N PRO A 144 -17.17 14.71 10.80
CA PRO A 144 -15.86 14.97 11.38
C PRO A 144 -15.98 15.84 12.64
N ASP A 145 -15.35 15.39 13.74
CA ASP A 145 -15.25 16.17 14.99
C ASP A 145 -14.26 17.33 14.80
N CYS A 146 -13.12 17.07 14.12
CA CYS A 146 -12.19 18.11 13.68
C CYS A 146 -11.35 17.65 12.47
N GLU A 147 -10.95 18.61 11.64
CA GLU A 147 -9.98 18.43 10.56
C GLU A 147 -8.80 19.38 10.79
N PHE A 148 -7.58 18.85 10.73
CA PHE A 148 -6.36 19.62 10.97
C PHE A 148 -5.21 19.05 10.15
N THR A 149 -4.23 19.89 9.84
CA THR A 149 -3.02 19.48 9.12
C THR A 149 -1.83 19.63 10.05
N ALA A 150 -0.99 18.61 10.15
CA ALA A 150 0.16 18.65 11.04
C ALA A 150 1.32 17.78 10.54
N GLY A 151 2.54 18.26 10.71
CA GLY A 151 3.76 17.49 10.59
C GLY A 151 4.27 16.99 11.95
N TRP A 152 5.45 16.37 11.92
CA TRP A 152 6.16 16.03 13.14
C TRP A 152 6.86 17.26 13.75
N PRO A 153 6.98 17.33 15.09
CA PRO A 153 7.75 18.37 15.76
C PRO A 153 9.16 18.47 15.20
N GLU A 154 9.67 19.69 15.09
CA GLU A 154 10.88 19.96 14.30
C GLU A 154 12.10 19.15 14.76
N ARG A 155 12.25 18.97 16.08
CA ARG A 155 13.30 18.13 16.67
C ARG A 155 13.19 16.66 16.25
N ALA A 156 11.97 16.12 16.24
CA ALA A 156 11.72 14.74 15.83
C ALA A 156 11.92 14.58 14.32
N ARG A 157 11.43 15.53 13.52
CA ARG A 157 11.61 15.57 12.06
C ARG A 157 13.10 15.60 11.69
N ARG A 158 13.91 16.47 12.31
CA ARG A 158 15.36 16.53 12.08
C ARG A 158 16.08 15.22 12.43
N ARG A 159 15.70 14.56 13.53
CA ARG A 159 16.29 13.25 13.91
C ARG A 159 15.99 12.18 12.87
N VAL A 160 14.74 12.11 12.40
CA VAL A 160 14.35 11.16 11.36
C VAL A 160 15.05 11.44 10.04
N LEU A 161 15.16 12.71 9.62
CA LEU A 161 15.91 13.09 8.42
C LEU A 161 17.41 12.77 8.54
N ALA A 162 18.01 12.94 9.71
CA ALA A 162 19.40 12.53 9.94
C ALA A 162 19.56 11.02 9.79
N VAL A 163 18.66 10.22 10.38
CA VAL A 163 18.65 8.75 10.22
C VAL A 163 18.46 8.37 8.76
N ALA A 164 17.53 9.00 8.04
CA ALA A 164 17.30 8.79 6.62
C ALA A 164 18.57 9.09 5.80
N GLY A 165 19.22 10.23 6.07
CA GLY A 165 20.46 10.64 5.42
C GLY A 165 21.61 9.66 5.64
N VAL A 166 21.81 9.20 6.89
CA VAL A 166 22.81 8.17 7.21
C VAL A 166 22.50 6.87 6.47
N LEU A 167 21.24 6.44 6.47
CA LEU A 167 20.84 5.19 5.83
C LEU A 167 21.01 5.24 4.30
N LEU A 168 20.68 6.37 3.67
CA LEU A 168 20.93 6.61 2.25
C LEU A 168 22.43 6.65 1.93
N ALA A 169 23.24 7.31 2.77
CA ALA A 169 24.70 7.36 2.59
C ALA A 169 25.34 5.98 2.72
N VAL A 170 24.98 5.20 3.75
CA VAL A 170 25.43 3.82 3.93
C VAL A 170 25.01 2.95 2.76
N THR A 171 23.78 3.13 2.27
CA THR A 171 23.26 2.39 1.12
C THR A 171 24.07 2.67 -0.14
N ALA A 172 24.33 3.95 -0.43
CA ALA A 172 25.13 4.38 -1.59
C ALA A 172 26.57 3.86 -1.49
N ALA A 173 27.21 4.02 -0.34
CA ALA A 173 28.57 3.52 -0.09
C ALA A 173 28.65 2.00 -0.23
N GLY A 174 27.67 1.26 0.33
CA GLY A 174 27.56 -0.19 0.19
C GLY A 174 27.40 -0.62 -1.26
N PHE A 175 26.59 0.10 -2.04
CA PHE A 175 26.39 -0.20 -3.46
C PHE A 175 27.69 0.01 -4.25
N VAL A 176 28.37 1.15 -4.06
CA VAL A 176 29.66 1.46 -4.70
C VAL A 176 30.74 0.44 -4.31
N ALA A 177 30.85 0.10 -3.02
CA ALA A 177 31.77 -0.93 -2.56
C ALA A 177 31.43 -2.31 -3.14
N GLY A 178 30.15 -2.63 -3.27
CA GLY A 178 29.67 -3.86 -3.88
C GLY A 178 30.03 -3.97 -5.35
N LEU A 179 29.99 -2.85 -6.08
CA LEU A 179 30.47 -2.76 -7.46
C LEU A 179 32.00 -2.91 -7.52
N ALA A 180 32.74 -2.14 -6.72
CA ALA A 180 34.21 -2.14 -6.73
C ALA A 180 34.83 -3.50 -6.33
N THR A 181 34.15 -4.26 -5.46
CA THR A 181 34.62 -5.57 -4.97
C THR A 181 33.94 -6.76 -5.64
N ASN A 182 33.05 -6.51 -6.61
CA ASN A 182 32.23 -7.53 -7.28
C ASN A 182 31.45 -8.43 -6.29
N ARG A 183 30.97 -7.85 -5.18
CA ARG A 183 30.20 -8.56 -4.14
C ARG A 183 28.71 -8.32 -4.32
N VAL A 184 28.04 -9.24 -5.02
CA VAL A 184 26.61 -9.16 -5.34
C VAL A 184 25.75 -8.99 -4.09
N TRP A 185 26.03 -9.70 -2.99
CA TRP A 185 25.23 -9.59 -1.76
C TRP A 185 25.22 -8.17 -1.18
N LEU A 186 26.31 -7.42 -1.33
CA LEU A 186 26.42 -6.06 -0.82
C LEU A 186 25.59 -5.10 -1.70
N GLN A 187 25.60 -5.31 -3.02
CA GLN A 187 24.73 -4.58 -3.95
C GLN A 187 23.25 -4.87 -3.65
N THR A 188 22.88 -6.13 -3.46
CA THR A 188 21.51 -6.54 -3.13
C THR A 188 21.05 -5.96 -1.80
N ALA A 189 21.87 -6.04 -0.75
CA ALA A 189 21.54 -5.47 0.55
C ALA A 189 21.32 -3.95 0.47
N SER A 190 22.17 -3.24 -0.29
CA SER A 190 21.99 -1.82 -0.55
C SER A 190 20.70 -1.50 -1.31
N GLN A 191 20.35 -2.28 -2.35
CA GLN A 191 19.09 -2.06 -3.09
C GLN A 191 17.84 -2.24 -2.21
N ILE A 192 17.89 -3.15 -1.24
CA ILE A 192 16.81 -3.36 -0.26
C ILE A 192 16.76 -2.21 0.76
N LEU A 193 17.92 -1.71 1.18
CA LEU A 193 18.01 -0.65 2.18
C LEU A 193 17.59 0.72 1.62
N PHE A 194 17.77 0.95 0.32
CA PHE A 194 17.47 2.24 -0.31
C PHE A 194 16.00 2.71 -0.12
N PRO A 195 14.96 1.90 -0.44
CA PRO A 195 13.57 2.28 -0.18
C PRO A 195 13.28 2.62 1.28
N LEU A 196 13.96 1.96 2.23
CA LEU A 196 13.77 2.23 3.65
C LEU A 196 14.20 3.66 4.01
N GLY A 197 15.26 4.17 3.38
CA GLY A 197 15.71 5.56 3.55
C GLY A 197 14.69 6.57 3.08
N ILE A 198 14.03 6.30 1.95
CA ILE A 198 12.95 7.14 1.43
C ILE A 198 11.74 7.13 2.37
N VAL A 199 11.38 5.97 2.92
CA VAL A 199 10.28 5.86 3.89
C VAL A 199 10.55 6.72 5.13
N PHE A 200 11.78 6.72 5.64
CA PHE A 200 12.14 7.60 6.76
C PHE A 200 12.12 9.07 6.36
N ALA A 201 12.63 9.44 5.17
CA ALA A 201 12.64 10.82 4.71
C ALA A 201 11.24 11.45 4.65
N THR A 202 10.21 10.64 4.35
CA THR A 202 8.80 11.07 4.20
C THR A 202 7.97 10.89 5.48
N ALA A 203 8.52 10.31 6.54
CA ALA A 203 7.75 9.95 7.74
C ALA A 203 7.26 11.16 8.56
N GLY A 204 7.96 12.29 8.48
CA GLY A 204 7.65 13.53 9.20
C GLY A 204 7.00 14.61 8.33
N GLU A 205 6.55 14.26 7.12
CA GLU A 205 5.81 15.18 6.27
C GLU A 205 4.49 15.59 6.90
N GLU A 206 4.09 16.81 6.58
CA GLU A 206 2.81 17.36 6.93
C GLU A 206 1.69 16.57 6.23
N ARG A 207 0.66 16.21 7.01
CA ARG A 207 -0.48 15.44 6.53
C ARG A 207 -1.76 15.98 7.13
N THR A 208 -2.83 15.86 6.38
CA THR A 208 -4.17 16.18 6.86
C THR A 208 -4.73 14.99 7.65
N TYR A 209 -5.27 15.30 8.83
CA TYR A 209 -5.90 14.37 9.74
C TYR A 209 -7.35 14.79 9.97
N VAL A 210 -8.22 13.81 10.07
CA VAL A 210 -9.62 14.00 10.44
C VAL A 210 -9.92 13.12 11.64
N ALA A 211 -10.25 13.74 12.77
CA ALA A 211 -10.76 13.03 13.93
C ALA A 211 -12.29 12.92 13.81
N SER A 212 -12.82 11.75 14.14
CA SER A 212 -14.25 11.44 14.06
C SER A 212 -14.63 10.42 15.13
N SER A 213 -15.91 10.05 15.21
CA SER A 213 -16.37 9.03 16.16
C SER A 213 -15.71 7.66 15.97
N VAL A 214 -15.27 7.32 14.75
CA VAL A 214 -14.70 6.01 14.42
C VAL A 214 -13.18 5.93 14.61
N GLY A 215 -12.49 7.07 14.64
CA GLY A 215 -11.04 7.12 14.78
C GLY A 215 -10.41 8.36 14.17
N VAL A 216 -9.08 8.28 13.97
CA VAL A 216 -8.29 9.28 13.26
C VAL A 216 -8.01 8.79 11.85
N GLU A 217 -8.54 9.49 10.85
CA GLU A 217 -8.21 9.30 9.44
C GLU A 217 -6.99 10.15 9.08
N GLN A 218 -5.98 9.53 8.47
CA GLN A 218 -4.85 10.20 7.84
C GLN A 218 -5.07 10.23 6.32
N ARG A 219 -5.15 11.43 5.75
CA ARG A 219 -5.30 11.67 4.30
C ARG A 219 -3.94 11.91 3.66
N MET A 220 -3.64 11.14 2.62
CA MET A 220 -2.48 11.30 1.74
C MET A 220 -2.98 11.55 0.31
N PRO A 221 -2.15 12.14 -0.59
CA PRO A 221 -2.57 12.46 -1.96
C PRO A 221 -3.17 11.28 -2.74
N VAL A 222 -2.70 10.06 -2.47
CA VAL A 222 -3.11 8.83 -3.18
C VAL A 222 -3.69 7.74 -2.27
N ALA A 223 -3.85 8.01 -0.96
CA ALA A 223 -4.27 6.98 -0.02
C ALA A 223 -4.97 7.57 1.22
N ARG A 224 -5.84 6.79 1.84
CA ARG A 224 -6.43 7.10 3.15
C ARG A 224 -6.15 5.99 4.13
N ARG A 225 -5.95 6.34 5.40
CA ARG A 225 -5.68 5.38 6.46
C ARG A 225 -6.48 5.75 7.69
N LEU A 226 -7.46 4.92 8.03
CA LEU A 226 -8.15 5.01 9.30
C LEU A 226 -7.35 4.29 10.40
N PHE A 227 -7.24 4.94 11.55
CA PHE A 227 -6.72 4.40 12.80
C PHE A 227 -7.84 4.46 13.84
N PRO A 228 -8.45 3.32 14.19
CA PRO A 228 -9.52 3.27 15.20
C PRO A 228 -9.04 3.80 16.55
N TRP A 229 -9.95 4.27 17.40
CA TRP A 229 -9.58 4.75 18.74
C TRP A 229 -8.90 3.67 19.59
N ASP A 230 -9.29 2.40 19.42
CA ASP A 230 -8.68 1.24 20.09
C ASP A 230 -7.20 1.01 19.71
N ASP A 231 -6.69 1.64 18.63
CA ASP A 231 -5.26 1.60 18.27
C ASP A 231 -4.39 2.48 19.18
N PHE A 232 -5.00 3.29 20.05
CA PHE A 232 -4.35 4.29 20.91
C PHE A 232 -4.60 3.99 22.38
N THR A 233 -3.58 4.23 23.22
CA THR A 233 -3.68 4.05 24.68
C THR A 233 -4.03 5.34 25.43
N GLY A 234 -3.89 6.49 24.79
CA GLY A 234 -4.06 7.80 25.38
C GLY A 234 -3.33 8.88 24.58
N TYR A 235 -3.32 10.10 25.11
CA TYR A 235 -2.57 11.20 24.51
C TYR A 235 -1.84 12.02 25.56
N THR A 236 -0.77 12.69 25.15
CA THR A 236 -0.03 13.65 25.97
C THR A 236 0.18 14.94 25.18
N ARG A 237 -0.03 16.08 25.81
CA ARG A 237 0.37 17.39 25.28
C ARG A 237 1.72 17.80 25.87
N THR A 238 2.70 18.07 24.99
CA THR A 238 4.00 18.64 25.35
C THR A 238 4.04 20.12 24.95
N ASP A 239 5.13 20.81 25.28
CA ASP A 239 5.34 22.22 24.90
C ASP A 239 5.38 22.45 23.38
N ASP A 240 5.67 21.41 22.59
CA ASP A 240 5.87 21.49 21.14
C ASP A 240 4.96 20.57 20.32
N ALA A 241 4.20 19.66 20.96
CA ALA A 241 3.43 18.64 20.26
C ALA A 241 2.20 18.13 21.02
N ILE A 242 1.23 17.61 20.26
CA ILE A 242 0.25 16.65 20.77
C ILE A 242 0.68 15.26 20.32
N VAL A 243 0.82 14.32 21.25
CA VAL A 243 1.29 12.95 21.00
C VAL A 243 0.19 11.94 21.30
N LEU A 244 -0.20 11.14 20.31
CA LEU A 244 -1.09 9.99 20.52
C LEU A 244 -0.27 8.72 20.71
N HIS A 245 -0.43 8.07 21.85
CA HIS A 245 0.36 6.90 22.23
C HIS A 245 -0.22 5.63 21.65
N ARG A 246 0.66 4.75 21.14
CA ARG A 246 0.26 3.48 20.54
C ARG A 246 1.03 2.29 21.15
N PRO A 247 0.35 1.17 21.45
CA PRO A 247 1.02 0.02 22.01
C PRO A 247 1.89 -0.66 20.94
N ARG A 248 3.20 -0.78 21.21
CA ARG A 248 4.19 -1.46 20.36
C ARG A 248 4.31 -0.89 18.94
N ARG A 249 3.97 0.38 18.74
CA ARG A 249 4.04 1.09 17.45
C ARG A 249 4.60 2.51 17.64
N ILE A 250 4.89 3.17 16.54
CA ILE A 250 5.33 4.57 16.56
C ILE A 250 4.12 5.45 16.87
N ASP A 251 4.27 6.29 17.89
CA ASP A 251 3.28 7.30 18.29
C ASP A 251 3.02 8.32 17.19
N PHE A 252 1.81 8.86 17.16
CA PHE A 252 1.52 10.02 16.31
C PHE A 252 1.97 11.27 17.03
N ARG A 253 2.61 12.17 16.29
CA ARG A 253 3.10 13.44 16.81
C ARG A 253 2.62 14.53 15.89
N PHE A 254 1.86 15.46 16.44
CA PHE A 254 1.34 16.62 15.74
C PHE A 254 2.05 17.84 16.32
N ALA A 255 2.86 18.53 15.51
CA ALA A 255 3.53 19.75 15.95
C ALA A 255 2.50 20.83 16.28
N LEU A 256 2.58 21.44 17.46
CA LEU A 256 1.67 22.53 17.84
C LEU A 256 1.76 23.74 16.90
N ALA A 257 2.96 23.98 16.34
CA ALA A 257 3.21 25.08 15.42
C ALA A 257 2.50 24.94 14.06
N ASP A 258 2.08 23.73 13.68
CA ASP A 258 1.38 23.47 12.42
C ASP A 258 -0.15 23.51 12.60
N LEU A 259 -0.64 23.56 13.85
CA LEU A 259 -2.07 23.53 14.16
C LEU A 259 -2.64 24.95 14.24
N ASP A 260 -3.72 25.21 13.50
CA ASP A 260 -4.43 26.51 13.55
C ASP A 260 -5.09 26.75 14.92
N ASP A 261 -5.68 25.72 15.51
CA ASP A 261 -6.29 25.74 16.85
C ASP A 261 -5.91 24.46 17.63
N PRO A 262 -4.76 24.47 18.35
CA PRO A 262 -4.31 23.31 19.10
C PRO A 262 -5.31 22.86 20.19
N ASP A 263 -6.08 23.79 20.75
CA ASP A 263 -6.98 23.51 21.86
C ASP A 263 -8.30 22.88 21.37
N ALA A 264 -8.75 23.22 20.15
CA ALA A 264 -9.81 22.48 19.48
C ALA A 264 -9.41 21.03 19.18
N VAL A 265 -8.18 20.82 18.70
CA VAL A 265 -7.66 19.47 18.44
C VAL A 265 -7.58 18.69 19.75
N GLU A 266 -7.04 19.27 20.81
CA GLU A 266 -6.97 18.62 22.12
C GLU A 266 -8.36 18.28 22.68
N ARG A 267 -9.34 19.18 22.57
CA ARG A 267 -10.72 18.89 22.99
C ARG A 267 -11.35 17.73 22.21
N ALA A 268 -11.15 17.69 20.90
CA ALA A 268 -11.66 16.60 20.06
C ALA A 268 -11.03 15.26 20.45
N LEU A 269 -9.73 15.25 20.74
CA LEU A 269 -9.01 14.06 21.21
C LEU A 269 -9.44 13.65 22.63
N GLY A 270 -9.57 14.61 23.54
CA GLY A 270 -9.99 14.39 24.93
C GLY A 270 -11.42 13.87 25.08
N ALA A 271 -12.27 14.09 24.07
CA ALA A 271 -13.60 13.48 24.00
C ALA A 271 -13.57 11.96 23.73
N ARG A 272 -12.43 11.42 23.24
CA ARG A 272 -12.28 10.02 22.79
C ARG A 272 -11.20 9.26 23.54
N LEU A 273 -10.17 9.94 24.02
CA LEU A 273 -8.99 9.37 24.66
C LEU A 273 -8.75 10.05 26.02
N SER A 274 -8.19 9.31 26.97
CA SER A 274 -7.77 9.88 28.25
C SER A 274 -6.37 10.52 28.15
N PRO A 275 -6.13 11.64 28.84
CA PRO A 275 -4.78 12.17 29.00
C PRO A 275 -3.93 11.17 29.79
N SER A 276 -2.68 10.98 29.37
CA SER A 276 -1.69 10.09 30.00
C SER A 276 -0.74 10.84 30.93
#